data_AF-A0A927FHS7-F1
#
_entry.id   AF-A0A927FHS7-F1
#
_cell.length_a   1.000
_cell.length_b   1.000
_cell.length_c   1.000
_cell.angle_alpha   90.00
_cell.angle_beta   90.00
_cell.angle_gamma   90.00
#
_symmetry.space_group_name_H-M   'P 1'
#
loop_
_entity.id
_entity.type
_entity.pdbx_description
1 polymer ?
#
loop_
_entity_poly.entity_id
_entity_poly.type
_entity_poly.pdbx_seq_one_letter_code
_entity_poly.pdbx_strand_id
1 'polypeptide(L)'
;MAAPEPLRAKAGIQPGAPVIEVVRPKLSAPISSPSTIELLFQSAAPSAVRPETFKAFYGRLRIDITPRLLNATQVTAQGITVKEASLPKGSHRLLLSIEDSEGRQGQKMLEFEVN
;
A
#
# COMPACT_ATOMS: atom_id res chain seq x y z
N MET A 1 -32.73 -13.63 -14.81
CA MET A 1 -32.04 -12.37 -15.14
C MET A 1 -30.72 -12.37 -14.38
N ALA A 2 -29.65 -12.87 -14.99
CA ALA A 2 -28.34 -12.94 -14.34
C ALA A 2 -27.57 -11.66 -14.71
N ALA A 3 -27.23 -10.86 -13.71
CA ALA A 3 -26.36 -9.71 -13.91
C ALA A 3 -24.96 -10.22 -14.28
N PRO A 4 -24.36 -9.79 -15.40
CA PRO A 4 -22.95 -10.07 -15.64
C PRO A 4 -22.15 -9.23 -14.64
N GLU A 5 -21.54 -9.89 -13.66
CA GLU A 5 -20.49 -9.29 -12.85
C GLU A 5 -19.42 -8.75 -13.81
N PRO A 6 -19.16 -7.44 -13.84
CA PRO A 6 -18.05 -6.95 -14.64
C PRO A 6 -16.78 -7.48 -14.00
N LEU A 7 -16.13 -8.41 -14.70
CA LEU A 7 -14.72 -8.76 -14.52
C LEU A 7 -13.96 -7.44 -14.35
N ARG A 8 -13.58 -7.10 -13.11
CA ARG A 8 -12.77 -5.92 -12.79
C ARG A 8 -11.44 -6.07 -13.52
N ALA A 9 -11.39 -5.46 -14.70
CA ALA A 9 -10.22 -5.45 -15.56
C ALA A 9 -9.05 -4.89 -14.75
N LYS A 10 -7.95 -5.66 -14.76
CA LYS A 10 -6.53 -5.29 -14.62
C LYS A 10 -6.34 -3.88 -14.07
N ALA A 11 -5.75 -3.77 -12.88
CA ALA A 11 -5.24 -2.55 -12.25
C ALA A 11 -4.49 -1.64 -13.24
N GLY A 12 -5.24 -0.95 -14.08
CA GLY A 12 -4.81 0.17 -14.87
C GLY A 12 -4.74 1.31 -13.89
N ILE A 13 -3.66 2.06 -13.97
CA ILE A 13 -3.54 3.37 -13.34
C ILE A 13 -4.71 4.18 -13.90
N GLN A 14 -5.85 4.17 -13.20
CA GLN A 14 -7.00 4.95 -13.59
C GLN A 14 -6.56 6.40 -13.43
N PRO A 15 -6.64 7.23 -14.49
CA PRO A 15 -6.26 8.63 -14.37
C PRO A 15 -7.13 9.27 -13.28
N GLY A 16 -6.49 9.65 -12.18
CA GLY A 16 -7.14 10.17 -10.98
C GLY A 16 -7.20 9.23 -9.76
N ALA A 17 -6.84 7.95 -9.90
CA ALA A 17 -6.75 7.04 -8.77
C ALA A 17 -5.58 7.38 -7.83
N PRO A 18 -5.69 7.05 -6.54
CA PRO A 18 -4.64 7.33 -5.57
C PRO A 18 -3.38 6.52 -5.88
N VAL A 19 -2.24 7.21 -5.93
CA VAL A 19 -0.92 6.61 -6.13
C VAL A 19 -0.26 6.41 -4.78
N ILE A 20 0.43 5.27 -4.65
CA ILE A 20 1.17 4.93 -3.44
C ILE A 20 2.66 4.99 -3.76
N GLU A 21 3.35 5.91 -3.10
CA GLU A 21 4.78 6.14 -3.25
C GLU A 21 5.52 5.68 -2.00
N VAL A 22 6.68 5.06 -2.18
CA VAL A 22 7.54 4.64 -1.07
C VAL A 22 8.65 5.67 -0.95
N VAL A 23 8.60 6.45 0.12
CA VAL A 23 9.67 7.41 0.43
C VAL A 23 10.80 6.69 1.13
N ARG A 24 10.45 5.81 2.08
CA ARG A 24 11.40 4.99 2.82
C ARG A 24 10.87 3.59 3.07
N PRO A 25 11.77 2.60 3.17
CA PRO A 25 13.18 2.67 2.83
C PRO A 25 13.39 2.78 1.31
N LYS A 26 14.59 3.23 0.88
CA LYS A 26 14.91 3.29 -0.55
C LYS A 26 15.08 1.87 -1.08
N LEU A 27 14.17 1.47 -1.97
CA LEU A 27 14.18 0.15 -2.62
C LEU A 27 15.38 -0.07 -3.56
N SER A 28 16.26 0.93 -3.70
CA SER A 28 17.52 0.82 -4.45
C SER A 28 18.59 0.00 -3.73
N ALA A 29 18.42 -0.29 -2.43
CA ALA A 29 19.39 -1.04 -1.63
C ALA A 29 18.67 -2.02 -0.68
N PRO A 30 19.37 -3.09 -0.24
CA PRO A 30 18.83 -3.99 0.77
C PRO A 30 18.52 -3.23 2.05
N ILE A 31 17.35 -3.49 2.61
CA ILE A 31 16.81 -2.80 3.78
C ILE A 31 17.31 -3.54 5.03
N SER A 32 17.84 -2.82 6.01
CA SER A 32 18.20 -3.42 7.31
C SER A 32 17.04 -3.33 8.29
N SER A 33 16.77 -4.40 9.03
CA SER A 33 15.78 -4.39 10.12
C SER A 33 16.40 -4.09 11.48
N PRO A 34 15.70 -3.35 12.36
CA PRO A 34 14.42 -2.66 12.15
C PRO A 34 14.59 -1.44 11.22
N SER A 35 13.66 -1.27 10.28
CA SER A 35 13.65 -0.12 9.36
C SER A 35 12.43 0.76 9.53
N THR A 36 12.60 2.04 9.21
CA THR A 36 11.49 2.96 9.06
C THR A 36 10.90 2.83 7.66
N ILE A 37 9.64 2.42 7.59
CA ILE A 37 8.85 2.37 6.35
C ILE A 37 7.98 3.62 6.31
N GLU A 38 8.15 4.42 5.28
CA GLU A 38 7.37 5.62 5.01
C GLU A 38 6.76 5.53 3.63
N LEU A 39 5.44 5.49 3.60
CA LEU A 39 4.60 5.43 2.42
C LEU A 39 3.86 6.76 2.31
N LEU A 40 3.90 7.40 1.15
CA LEU A 40 3.08 8.56 0.84
C LEU A 40 1.94 8.15 -0.09
N PHE A 41 0.77 8.74 0.15
CA PHE A 41 -0.38 8.59 -0.71
C PHE A 41 -0.62 9.89 -1.46
N GLN A 42 -0.67 9.81 -2.77
CA GLN A 42 -0.96 10.93 -3.65
C GLN A 42 -2.34 10.69 -4.29
N SER A 43 -3.39 11.33 -3.79
CA SER A 43 -4.67 11.40 -4.53
C SER A 43 -4.60 12.44 -5.63
N ALA A 44 -5.46 12.27 -6.64
CA ALA A 44 -5.71 13.33 -7.60
C ALA A 44 -6.83 14.24 -7.10
N ALA A 45 -6.53 15.53 -6.99
CA ALA A 45 -7.54 16.55 -6.72
C ALA A 45 -8.65 16.50 -7.79
N PRO A 46 -9.94 16.70 -7.43
CA PRO A 46 -10.46 17.22 -6.16
C PRO A 46 -10.66 16.16 -5.05
N SER A 47 -10.19 14.93 -5.25
CA SER A 47 -10.58 13.83 -4.39
C SER A 47 -9.52 13.50 -3.34
N ALA A 48 -9.99 12.98 -2.20
CA ALA A 48 -9.18 12.67 -1.05
C ALA A 48 -9.04 11.15 -0.85
N VAL A 49 -7.81 10.71 -0.61
CA VAL A 49 -7.48 9.34 -0.20
C VAL A 49 -8.28 8.96 1.05
N ARG A 50 -8.87 7.77 1.06
CA ARG A 50 -9.54 7.22 2.24
C ARG A 50 -8.60 6.26 2.99
N PRO A 51 -7.88 6.73 4.02
CA PRO A 51 -6.95 5.88 4.77
C PRO A 51 -7.64 4.68 5.43
N GLU A 52 -8.93 4.78 5.77
CA GLU A 52 -9.73 3.68 6.32
C GLU A 52 -9.92 2.50 5.35
N THR A 53 -9.86 2.75 4.04
CA THR A 53 -10.00 1.73 3.00
C THR A 53 -8.67 1.08 2.63
N PHE A 54 -7.58 1.57 3.21
CA PHE A 54 -6.24 1.07 2.94
C PHE A 54 -6.11 -0.38 3.41
N LYS A 55 -5.63 -1.22 2.50
CA LYS A 55 -5.31 -2.62 2.75
C LYS A 55 -3.88 -2.88 2.34
N ALA A 56 -3.14 -3.54 3.22
CA ALA A 56 -1.77 -3.94 2.96
C ALA A 56 -1.65 -5.45 3.12
N PHE A 57 -1.21 -6.10 2.05
CA PHE A 57 -0.98 -7.53 2.01
C PHE A 57 0.51 -7.81 1.86
N TYR A 58 1.03 -8.72 2.67
CA TYR A 58 2.44 -9.03 2.74
C TYR A 58 2.76 -10.46 2.28
N GLY A 59 3.85 -10.58 1.54
CA GLY A 59 4.38 -11.83 1.01
C GLY A 59 3.54 -12.43 -0.11
N ARG A 60 3.99 -13.60 -0.58
CA ARG A 60 3.26 -14.39 -1.60
C ARG A 60 1.93 -14.93 -1.07
N LEU A 61 1.86 -15.15 0.24
CA LEU A 61 0.66 -15.58 0.97
C LEU A 61 -0.38 -14.47 1.12
N ARG A 62 -0.05 -13.21 0.75
CA ARG A 62 -0.93 -12.03 0.90
C ARG A 62 -1.51 -11.92 2.31
N ILE A 63 -0.64 -12.03 3.31
CA ILE A 63 -1.03 -11.87 4.71
C ILE A 63 -1.52 -10.45 4.92
N ASP A 64 -2.74 -10.29 5.41
CA ASP A 64 -3.28 -8.96 5.73
C ASP A 64 -2.52 -8.38 6.94
N ILE A 65 -1.70 -7.36 6.68
CA ILE A 65 -0.95 -6.62 7.69
C ILE A 65 -1.62 -5.29 8.03
N THR A 66 -2.78 -5.00 7.43
CA THR A 66 -3.63 -3.85 7.75
C THR A 66 -3.83 -3.66 9.27
N PRO A 67 -4.23 -4.68 10.05
CA PRO A 67 -4.38 -4.53 11.50
C PRO A 67 -3.04 -4.24 12.19
N ARG A 68 -1.93 -4.79 11.69
CA ARG A 68 -0.59 -4.50 12.24
C ARG A 68 -0.18 -3.07 11.98
N LEU A 69 -0.48 -2.53 10.80
CA LEU A 69 -0.20 -1.14 10.46
C LEU A 69 -1.03 -0.20 11.32
N LEU A 70 -2.33 -0.47 11.51
CA LEU A 70 -3.20 0.30 12.42
C LEU A 70 -2.72 0.25 13.87
N ASN A 71 -2.12 -0.86 14.32
CA ASN A 71 -1.52 -0.96 15.65
C ASN A 71 -0.16 -0.25 15.74
N ALA A 72 0.63 -0.27 14.67
CA ALA A 72 1.98 0.30 14.67
C ALA A 72 1.99 1.81 14.43
N THR A 73 1.01 2.35 13.68
CA THR A 73 0.94 3.77 13.32
C THR A 73 -0.46 4.17 12.87
N GLN A 74 -0.72 5.48 12.85
CA GLN A 74 -1.97 6.01 12.32
C GLN A 74 -1.88 6.14 10.79
N VAL A 75 -2.81 5.51 10.08
CA VAL A 75 -2.94 5.67 8.62
C VAL A 75 -3.60 7.02 8.34
N THR A 76 -2.93 7.88 7.57
CA THR A 76 -3.44 9.20 7.21
C THR A 76 -3.63 9.32 5.71
N ALA A 77 -4.41 10.30 5.25
CA ALA A 77 -4.58 10.57 3.81
C ALA A 77 -3.28 11.01 3.12
N GLN A 78 -2.29 11.48 3.88
CA GLN A 78 -0.97 11.86 3.37
C GLN A 78 -0.05 10.65 3.24
N GLY A 79 -0.22 9.63 4.08
CA GLY A 79 0.68 8.49 4.14
C GLY A 79 0.66 7.68 5.44
N ILE A 80 1.63 6.79 5.55
CA ILE A 80 1.88 5.90 6.68
C ILE A 80 3.37 5.95 7.01
N THR A 81 3.71 6.18 8.28
CA THR A 81 5.10 6.07 8.75
C THR A 81 5.19 5.06 9.88
N VAL A 82 5.86 3.94 9.63
CA VAL A 82 6.15 2.87 10.59
C VAL A 82 7.63 2.95 10.94
N LYS A 83 7.98 3.32 12.18
CA LYS A 83 9.39 3.53 12.56
C LYS A 83 10.15 2.24 12.86
N GLU A 84 9.48 1.27 13.46
CA GLU A 84 10.08 0.01 13.95
C GLU A 84 9.50 -1.21 13.22
N ALA A 85 9.52 -1.18 11.89
CA ALA A 85 9.07 -2.33 11.12
C ALA A 85 10.12 -3.45 11.23
N SER A 86 9.81 -4.46 12.05
CA SER A 86 10.57 -5.70 12.09
C SER A 86 10.23 -6.56 10.87
N LEU A 87 11.05 -6.46 9.83
CA LEU A 87 10.97 -7.31 8.65
C LEU A 87 12.01 -8.44 8.75
N PRO A 88 11.65 -9.71 8.56
CA PRO A 88 12.63 -10.79 8.53
C PRO A 88 13.58 -10.62 7.33
N LYS A 89 14.81 -11.14 7.40
CA LYS A 89 15.72 -11.15 6.24
C LYS A 89 15.16 -12.00 5.09
N GLY A 90 15.36 -11.55 3.85
CA GLY A 90 14.90 -12.19 2.62
C GLY A 90 14.14 -11.26 1.68
N SER A 91 13.60 -11.82 0.60
CA SER A 91 12.83 -11.06 -0.39
C SER A 91 11.36 -10.94 0.02
N HIS A 92 10.88 -9.70 0.06
CA HIS A 92 9.53 -9.33 0.45
C HIS A 92 8.75 -8.77 -0.72
N ARG A 93 7.47 -9.09 -0.73
CA ARG A 93 6.50 -8.49 -1.64
C ARG A 93 5.41 -7.85 -0.78
N LEU A 94 5.12 -6.59 -1.03
CA LEU A 94 4.03 -5.88 -0.40
C LEU A 94 3.05 -5.43 -1.47
N LEU A 95 1.79 -5.81 -1.30
CA LEU A 95 0.69 -5.37 -2.15
C LEU A 95 -0.15 -4.39 -1.34
N LEU A 96 -0.10 -3.14 -1.74
CA LEU A 96 -0.84 -2.05 -1.15
C LEU A 96 -2.06 -1.76 -2.03
N SER A 97 -3.20 -1.55 -1.39
CA SER A 97 -4.45 -1.19 -2.06
C SER A 97 -5.11 -0.08 -1.25
N ILE A 98 -5.61 0.95 -1.91
CA ILE A 98 -6.28 2.07 -1.25
C ILE A 98 -7.37 2.62 -2.13
N GLU A 99 -8.44 3.11 -1.54
CA GLU A 99 -9.52 3.78 -2.27
C GLU A 99 -9.53 5.27 -1.96
N ASP A 100 -10.13 6.02 -2.88
CA ASP A 100 -10.31 7.45 -2.79
C ASP A 100 -11.79 7.78 -2.63
N SER A 101 -12.10 9.04 -2.31
CA SER A 101 -13.46 9.49 -2.03
C SER A 101 -14.46 9.31 -3.17
N GLU A 102 -13.97 9.20 -4.41
CA GLU A 102 -14.78 8.92 -5.61
C GLU A 102 -15.03 7.41 -5.86
N GLY A 103 -14.55 6.51 -4.98
CA GLY A 103 -14.64 5.06 -5.18
C GLY A 103 -13.61 4.49 -6.16
N ARG A 104 -12.57 5.26 -6.48
CA ARG A 104 -11.45 4.82 -7.32
C ARG A 104 -10.44 4.07 -6.46
N GLN A 105 -10.02 2.90 -6.92
CA GLN A 105 -9.09 2.04 -6.20
C GLN A 105 -7.69 2.10 -6.84
N GLY A 106 -6.70 2.52 -6.06
CA GLY A 106 -5.27 2.46 -6.38
C GLY A 106 -4.64 1.19 -5.82
N GLN A 107 -3.83 0.50 -6.61
CA GLN A 107 -3.05 -0.65 -6.16
C GLN A 107 -1.58 -0.47 -6.52
N LYS A 108 -0.70 -0.81 -5.59
CA LYS A 108 0.75 -0.78 -5.79
C LYS A 108 1.38 -2.04 -5.25
N MET A 109 2.10 -2.73 -6.12
CA MET A 109 2.97 -3.82 -5.72
C MET A 109 4.38 -3.26 -5.54
N LEU A 110 5.00 -3.63 -4.43
CA LEU A 110 6.36 -3.28 -4.05
C LEU A 110 7.10 -4.56 -3.76
N GLU A 111 8.30 -4.69 -4.30
CA GLU A 111 9.18 -5.82 -4.04
C GLU A 111 10.51 -5.27 -3.56
N PHE A 112 10.98 -5.78 -2.43
CA PHE A 112 12.21 -5.33 -1.79
C PHE A 112 12.89 -6.45 -1.04
N GLU A 113 14.20 -6.33 -0.88
CA GLU A 113 15.00 -7.31 -0.15
C GLU A 113 15.47 -6.73 1.18
N VAL A 114 15.42 -7.54 2.23
CA VAL A 114 15.90 -7.21 3.57
C VAL A 114 17.10 -8.09 3.88
N ASN A 115 18.20 -7.50 4.36
CA ASN A 115 19.43 -8.22 4.72
C ASN A 115 19.56 -8.39 6.24
#